data_AF-A0A9E3IZI9-F1
#
_entry.id   AF-A0A9E3IZI9-F1
#
_cell.length_a   1.000
_cell.length_b   1.000
_cell.length_c   1.000
_cell.angle_alpha   90.00
_cell.angle_beta   90.00
_cell.angle_gamma   90.00
#
_symmetry.space_group_name_H-M   'P 1'
#
loop_
_entity.id
_entity.type
_entity.pdbx_description
1 polymer ?
#
loop_
_entity_poly.entity_id
_entity_poly.type
_entity_poly.pdbx_seq_one_letter_code
_entity_poly.pdbx_strand_id
1 'polypeptide(L)'
;MTRPSILAVTIVLLGTAALAGCQKAGPSPAGVSWLSGKPRYVGVGIYAAGRMWAQLVQAQAAKDPAAATLDDDEQVIVVIDSATGELRQCGNLSGYCTRMNPWSATPSPAAVVRHAVQLQADDARRGN
;
A
#
# COMPACT_ATOMS: atom_id res chain seq x y z
N MET A 1 41.65 40.70 -4.91
CA MET A 1 40.71 40.22 -5.95
C MET A 1 41.07 38.79 -6.33
N THR A 2 40.55 37.83 -5.57
CA THR A 2 40.77 36.38 -5.77
C THR A 2 39.62 35.84 -6.62
N ARG A 3 39.91 35.40 -7.86
CA ARG A 3 38.96 34.78 -8.79
C ARG A 3 38.56 33.40 -8.26
N PRO A 4 37.31 33.14 -7.84
CA PRO A 4 36.90 31.80 -7.47
C PRO A 4 36.66 30.95 -8.72
N SER A 5 37.64 30.07 -8.95
CA SER A 5 37.53 28.67 -9.41
C SER A 5 36.39 28.30 -10.36
N ILE A 6 36.65 28.47 -11.66
CA ILE A 6 35.94 27.80 -12.78
C ILE A 6 35.87 26.28 -12.56
N LEU A 7 36.85 25.71 -11.85
CA LEU A 7 36.94 24.29 -11.49
C LEU A 7 35.83 23.81 -10.52
N ALA A 8 35.28 24.71 -9.69
CA ALA A 8 34.21 24.36 -8.76
C ALA A 8 32.86 24.23 -9.48
N VAL A 9 32.65 25.02 -10.55
CA VAL A 9 31.41 25.03 -11.32
C VAL A 9 31.25 23.74 -12.14
N THR A 10 32.34 23.22 -12.70
CA THR A 10 32.31 21.97 -13.49
C THR A 10 32.02 20.74 -12.64
N ILE A 11 32.49 20.68 -11.40
CA ILE A 11 32.23 19.54 -10.50
C ILE A 11 30.76 19.49 -10.08
N VAL A 12 30.15 20.66 -9.81
CA VAL A 12 28.72 20.74 -9.46
C VAL A 12 27.85 20.32 -10.65
N LEU A 13 28.21 20.72 -11.88
CA LEU A 13 27.44 20.37 -13.07
C LEU A 13 27.51 18.87 -13.44
N LEU A 14 28.64 18.20 -13.20
CA LEU A 14 28.74 16.75 -13.43
C LEU A 14 27.98 15.94 -12.36
N GLY A 15 27.91 16.44 -11.12
CA GLY A 15 27.23 15.77 -10.02
C GLY A 15 25.70 15.68 -10.19
N THR A 16 25.07 16.71 -10.78
CA THR A 16 23.61 16.73 -10.95
C THR A 16 23.10 15.81 -12.06
N ALA A 17 23.93 15.47 -13.05
CA ALA A 17 23.54 14.54 -14.11
C ALA A 17 23.37 13.10 -13.62
N ALA A 18 24.06 12.71 -12.54
CA ALA A 18 23.98 11.36 -11.98
C ALA A 18 22.69 11.09 -11.18
N LEU A 19 21.97 12.13 -10.72
CA LEU A 19 20.71 11.98 -9.98
C LEU A 19 19.45 12.02 -10.86
N ALA A 20 19.56 12.35 -12.15
CA ALA A 20 18.41 12.40 -13.06
C ALA A 20 17.98 11.02 -13.60
N GLY A 21 18.73 9.96 -13.29
CA GLY A 21 18.55 8.61 -13.85
C GLY A 21 17.88 7.62 -12.91
N CYS A 22 16.65 7.87 -12.44
CA CYS A 22 15.83 6.82 -11.80
C CYS A 22 14.34 7.12 -11.90
N GLN A 23 13.81 7.20 -13.12
CA GLN A 23 12.37 7.02 -13.36
C GLN A 23 12.18 5.83 -14.30
N LYS A 24 12.54 4.63 -13.82
CA LYS A 24 11.96 3.41 -14.38
C LYS A 24 10.51 3.38 -13.92
N ALA A 25 9.64 4.00 -14.71
CA ALA A 25 8.21 3.80 -14.60
C ALA A 25 7.98 2.29 -14.67
N GLY A 26 7.58 1.69 -13.53
CA GLY A 26 7.04 0.35 -13.54
C GLY A 26 5.87 0.29 -14.52
N PRO A 27 5.58 -0.86 -15.14
CA PRO A 27 4.43 -0.98 -16.03
C PRO A 27 3.17 -0.58 -15.25
N SER A 28 2.64 0.61 -15.55
CA SER A 28 1.27 0.95 -15.19
C SER A 28 0.39 -0.10 -15.86
N PRO A 29 -0.47 -0.83 -15.10
CA PRO A 29 -1.44 -1.71 -15.73
C PRO A 29 -2.29 -0.85 -16.67
N ALA A 30 -2.39 -1.29 -17.91
CA ALA A 30 -3.06 -0.57 -18.99
C ALA A 30 -4.44 -0.08 -18.51
N GLY A 31 -4.55 1.23 -18.32
CA GLY A 31 -5.80 1.89 -17.98
C GLY A 31 -6.78 1.67 -19.12
N VAL A 32 -7.82 0.89 -18.83
CA VAL A 32 -9.01 0.74 -19.65
C VAL A 32 -9.66 2.11 -19.86
N SER A 33 -9.35 2.72 -21.00
CA SER A 33 -9.88 4.01 -21.46
C SER A 33 -11.18 3.79 -22.26
N TRP A 34 -12.35 3.77 -21.62
CA TRP A 34 -13.62 3.67 -22.39
C TRP A 34 -14.87 4.33 -21.78
N LEU A 35 -14.80 5.16 -20.73
CA LEU A 35 -15.99 5.87 -20.25
C LEU A 35 -15.69 7.35 -19.99
N SER A 36 -16.38 8.21 -20.74
CA SER A 36 -16.35 9.68 -20.69
C SER A 36 -16.92 10.30 -19.39
N GLY A 37 -16.74 9.62 -18.26
CA GLY A 37 -17.06 10.11 -16.91
C GLY A 37 -15.80 10.29 -16.08
N LYS A 38 -15.87 11.14 -15.04
CA LYS A 38 -14.78 11.21 -14.04
C LYS A 38 -14.49 9.80 -13.52
N PRO A 39 -13.23 9.35 -13.46
CA PRO A 39 -12.91 8.01 -12.97
C PRO A 39 -13.39 7.87 -11.53
N ARG A 40 -14.23 6.86 -11.28
CA ARG A 40 -14.77 6.55 -9.95
C ARG A 40 -13.69 6.10 -8.96
N TYR A 41 -12.56 5.63 -9.46
CA TYR A 41 -11.47 5.10 -8.66
C TYR A 41 -10.19 5.85 -8.95
N VAL A 42 -9.49 6.29 -7.90
CA VAL A 42 -8.20 6.99 -8.02
C VAL A 42 -7.02 6.02 -8.10
N GLY A 43 -7.22 4.76 -7.71
CA GLY A 43 -6.17 3.75 -7.74
C GLY A 43 -6.71 2.34 -7.53
N VAL A 44 -6.01 1.39 -8.15
CA VAL A 44 -6.19 -0.05 -7.97
C VAL A 44 -4.82 -0.67 -7.71
N GLY A 45 -4.71 -1.47 -6.65
CA GLY A 45 -3.53 -2.27 -6.34
C GLY A 45 -3.89 -3.73 -6.14
N ILE A 46 -2.97 -4.62 -6.44
CA ILE A 46 -3.11 -6.06 -6.21
C ILE A 46 -1.97 -6.48 -5.30
N TYR A 47 -2.30 -7.12 -4.18
CA TYR A 47 -1.36 -7.54 -3.15
C TYR A 47 -1.53 -9.02 -2.87
N ALA A 48 -0.49 -9.71 -2.40
CA ALA A 48 -0.65 -11.06 -1.88
C ALA A 48 -1.49 -11.03 -0.60
N ALA A 49 -2.46 -11.93 -0.46
CA ALA A 49 -3.35 -11.95 0.71
C ALA A 49 -2.55 -12.18 2.01
N GLY A 50 -1.71 -13.23 2.03
CA GLY A 50 -0.83 -13.54 3.15
C GLY A 50 -1.55 -13.64 4.50
N ARG A 51 -0.78 -13.76 5.58
CA ARG A 51 -1.36 -13.94 6.94
C ARG A 51 -2.08 -12.70 7.47
N MET A 52 -1.74 -11.52 6.96
CA MET A 52 -2.35 -10.27 7.42
C MET A 52 -3.79 -10.13 6.92
N TRP A 53 -4.12 -10.64 5.73
CA TRP A 53 -5.48 -10.61 5.21
C TRP A 53 -6.47 -11.30 6.15
N ALA A 54 -6.14 -12.50 6.63
CA ALA A 54 -6.94 -13.23 7.61
C ALA A 54 -7.13 -12.47 8.95
N GLN A 55 -6.23 -11.56 9.30
CA GLN A 55 -6.34 -10.73 10.51
C GLN A 55 -7.19 -9.47 10.29
N LEU A 56 -7.14 -8.92 9.07
CA LEU A 56 -7.89 -7.72 8.69
C LEU A 56 -9.38 -8.03 8.46
N VAL A 57 -9.65 -9.20 7.88
CA VAL A 57 -11.01 -9.66 7.67
C VAL A 57 -11.45 -10.46 8.89
N GLN A 58 -12.35 -9.90 9.69
CA GLN A 58 -13.12 -10.71 10.64
C GLN A 58 -14.12 -11.56 9.84
N ALA A 59 -13.65 -12.63 9.21
CA ALA A 59 -14.51 -13.50 8.41
C ALA A 59 -15.56 -14.16 9.30
N GLN A 60 -16.82 -14.01 8.91
CA GLN A 60 -17.86 -14.95 9.31
C GLN A 60 -17.62 -16.27 8.58
N ALA A 61 -17.88 -17.40 9.24
CA ALA A 61 -17.72 -18.72 8.61
C ALA A 61 -18.56 -18.82 7.32
N ALA A 62 -17.99 -19.44 6.29
CA ALA A 62 -18.71 -19.73 5.05
C ALA A 62 -19.93 -20.61 5.34
N LYS A 63 -21.08 -20.25 4.76
CA LYS A 63 -22.33 -21.03 4.92
C LYS A 63 -22.32 -22.32 4.11
N ASP A 64 -21.57 -22.33 3.01
CA ASP A 64 -21.38 -23.48 2.13
C ASP A 64 -19.96 -24.01 2.33
N PRO A 65 -19.78 -25.29 2.72
CA PRO A 65 -18.45 -25.88 2.88
C PRO A 65 -17.66 -25.99 1.57
N ALA A 66 -18.30 -25.88 0.40
CA ALA A 66 -17.62 -25.86 -0.89
C ALA A 66 -17.21 -24.45 -1.35
N ALA A 67 -17.59 -23.40 -0.61
CA ALA A 67 -17.19 -22.04 -0.94
C ALA A 67 -15.72 -21.78 -0.58
N ALA A 68 -15.06 -20.96 -1.41
CA ALA A 68 -13.72 -20.49 -1.14
C ALA A 68 -13.67 -19.71 0.17
N THR A 69 -12.67 -20.03 0.98
CA THR A 69 -12.36 -19.41 2.26
C THR A 69 -11.34 -18.29 2.08
N LEU A 70 -11.08 -17.51 3.13
CA LEU A 70 -10.01 -16.50 3.10
C LEU A 70 -8.62 -17.09 2.81
N ASP A 71 -8.38 -18.34 3.20
CA ASP A 71 -7.09 -19.01 2.97
C ASP A 71 -6.90 -19.39 1.49
N ASP A 72 -8.00 -19.46 0.74
CA ASP A 72 -7.96 -19.67 -0.71
C ASP A 72 -7.65 -18.38 -1.47
N ASP A 73 -7.65 -17.20 -0.84
CA ASP A 73 -7.28 -15.96 -1.51
C ASP A 73 -5.77 -15.90 -1.77
N GLU A 74 -5.39 -15.84 -3.04
CA GLU A 74 -4.02 -15.59 -3.43
C GLU A 74 -3.72 -14.10 -3.53
N GLN A 75 -4.74 -13.32 -3.89
CA GLN A 75 -4.62 -11.90 -4.17
C GLN A 75 -5.73 -11.09 -3.48
N VAL A 76 -5.33 -9.94 -2.95
CA VAL A 76 -6.24 -8.92 -2.42
C VAL A 76 -6.18 -7.71 -3.35
N ILE A 77 -7.33 -7.39 -3.92
CA ILE A 77 -7.53 -6.25 -4.80
C ILE A 77 -7.96 -5.07 -3.94
N VAL A 78 -7.17 -4.00 -3.95
CA VAL A 78 -7.43 -2.78 -3.19
C VAL A 78 -7.81 -1.66 -4.14
N VAL A 79 -8.94 -1.01 -3.86
CA VAL A 79 -9.48 0.07 -4.68
C VAL A 79 -9.78 1.28 -3.80
N ILE A 80 -9.46 2.48 -4.29
CA ILE A 80 -9.78 3.75 -3.61
C ILE A 80 -10.85 4.49 -4.40
N ASP A 81 -12.01 4.73 -3.79
CA ASP A 81 -13.12 5.50 -4.37
C ASP A 81 -12.80 7.00 -4.35
N SER A 82 -12.88 7.63 -5.52
CA SER A 82 -12.52 9.03 -5.72
C SER A 82 -13.55 10.01 -5.15
N ALA A 83 -14.80 9.59 -4.97
CA ALA A 83 -15.87 10.43 -4.44
C ALA A 83 -15.91 10.43 -2.92
N THR A 84 -15.62 9.28 -2.30
CA THR A 84 -15.74 9.10 -0.84
C THR A 84 -14.42 9.00 -0.10
N GLY A 85 -13.29 8.83 -0.80
CA GLY A 85 -11.99 8.55 -0.20
C GLY A 85 -11.89 7.16 0.43
N GLU A 86 -12.87 6.30 0.16
CA GLU A 86 -12.98 5.00 0.77
C GLU A 86 -12.09 3.98 0.11
N LEU A 87 -11.48 3.15 0.96
CA LEU A 87 -10.66 2.04 0.57
C LEU A 87 -11.46 0.74 0.69
N ARG A 88 -11.49 -0.02 -0.40
CA ARG A 88 -12.10 -1.35 -0.49
C ARG A 88 -11.03 -2.37 -0.75
N GLN A 89 -11.01 -3.45 0.01
CA GLN A 89 -10.08 -4.56 -0.18
C GLN A 89 -10.91 -5.82 -0.39
N CYS A 90 -10.69 -6.55 -1.48
CA CYS A 90 -11.42 -7.78 -1.77
C CYS A 90 -10.49 -8.94 -2.10
N GLY A 91 -10.76 -10.11 -1.52
CA GLY A 91 -10.13 -11.36 -1.91
C GLY A 91 -10.58 -11.79 -3.30
N ASN A 92 -9.67 -12.36 -4.10
CA ASN A 92 -9.94 -12.73 -5.48
C ASN A 92 -10.78 -14.01 -5.62
N LEU A 93 -10.73 -14.93 -4.64
CA LEU A 93 -11.41 -16.23 -4.71
C LEU A 93 -12.54 -16.33 -3.69
N SER A 94 -12.29 -15.91 -2.46
CA SER A 94 -13.27 -15.96 -1.37
C SER A 94 -14.43 -14.97 -1.57
N GLY A 95 -14.18 -13.89 -2.32
CA GLY A 95 -15.13 -12.80 -2.51
C GLY A 95 -15.36 -11.94 -1.26
N TYR A 96 -14.60 -12.15 -0.17
CA TYR A 96 -14.70 -11.30 1.01
C TYR A 96 -14.17 -9.90 0.70
N CYS A 97 -14.95 -8.89 1.07
CA CYS A 97 -14.58 -7.49 0.90
C CYS A 97 -14.67 -6.73 2.22
N THR A 98 -13.63 -5.96 2.53
CA THR A 98 -13.65 -4.98 3.62
C THR A 98 -13.72 -3.56 3.07
N ARG A 99 -14.31 -2.67 3.86
CA ARG A 99 -14.52 -1.26 3.52
C ARG A 99 -14.00 -0.44 4.69
N MET A 100 -13.07 0.48 4.42
CA MET A 100 -12.56 1.41 5.41
C MET A 100 -12.53 2.82 4.82
N ASN A 101 -12.89 3.83 5.61
CA ASN A 101 -12.67 5.22 5.24
C ASN A 101 -11.69 5.82 6.25
N PRO A 102 -10.39 5.90 5.94
CA PRO A 102 -9.40 6.44 6.86
C PRO A 102 -9.55 7.95 7.07
N TRP A 103 -10.38 8.62 6.27
CA TRP A 103 -10.54 10.07 6.24
C TRP A 103 -11.89 10.53 6.81
N SER A 104 -12.78 9.61 7.20
CA SER A 104 -13.97 9.98 7.95
C SER A 104 -13.59 10.33 9.39
N ALA A 105 -14.22 11.36 9.94
CA ALA A 105 -13.95 11.89 11.29
C ALA A 105 -14.28 10.92 12.44
N THR A 106 -14.62 9.66 12.15
CA THR A 106 -14.80 8.60 13.13
C THR A 106 -13.67 7.58 12.99
N PRO A 107 -12.48 7.87 13.55
CA PRO A 107 -11.41 6.90 13.64
C PRO A 107 -11.85 5.73 14.54
N SER A 108 -11.94 4.53 13.96
CA SER A 108 -11.94 3.25 14.68
C SER A 108 -10.49 2.72 14.70
N PRO A 109 -10.00 2.20 15.83
CA PRO A 109 -8.68 2.53 16.34
C PRO A 109 -7.50 1.92 15.57
N ALA A 110 -6.46 2.72 15.35
CA ALA A 110 -5.09 2.23 15.23
C ALA A 110 -4.34 2.59 16.53
N ALA A 111 -4.48 1.77 17.57
CA ALA A 111 -3.60 1.84 18.72
C ALA A 111 -2.40 0.91 18.52
N VAL A 112 -1.39 1.38 17.77
CA VAL A 112 -0.08 0.73 17.77
C VAL A 112 0.68 1.24 18.99
N VAL A 113 0.36 0.68 20.16
CA VAL A 113 0.95 1.15 21.43
C VAL A 113 2.42 0.75 21.58
N ARG A 114 2.92 -0.22 20.80
CA ARG A 114 4.37 -0.50 20.66
C ARG A 114 4.70 -0.98 19.25
N HIS A 115 5.68 -0.34 18.64
CA HIS A 115 6.23 -0.76 17.35
C HIS A 115 6.98 -2.10 17.51
N ALA A 116 6.94 -2.98 16.52
CA ALA A 116 7.51 -4.33 16.58
C ALA A 116 8.99 -4.39 17.01
N VAL A 117 9.75 -3.32 16.74
CA VAL A 117 11.14 -3.13 17.18
C VAL A 117 11.26 -3.03 18.71
N GLN A 118 10.28 -2.41 19.35
CA GLN A 118 10.25 -2.27 20.81
C GLN A 118 9.88 -3.58 21.50
N LEU A 119 9.02 -4.40 20.88
CA LEU A 119 8.74 -5.76 21.35
C LEU A 119 9.99 -6.64 21.30
N GLN A 120 10.75 -6.59 20.20
CA GLN A 120 12.02 -7.31 20.08
C GLN A 120 13.06 -6.84 21.10
N ALA A 121 13.12 -5.54 21.36
CA ALA A 121 14.01 -4.96 22.37
C ALA A 121 13.63 -5.35 23.81
N ASP A 122 12.33 -5.51 24.10
CA ASP A 122 11.83 -5.93 25.41
C ASP A 122 12.08 -7.44 25.64
N ASP A 123 11.89 -8.28 24.62
CA ASP A 123 12.16 -9.73 24.71
C ASP A 123 13.65 -10.01 24.96
N ALA A 124 14.55 -9.28 24.29
CA ALA A 124 15.99 -9.40 24.51
C ALA A 124 16.43 -8.98 25.93
N ARG A 125 15.67 -8.11 26.60
CA ARG A 125 15.94 -7.67 27.99
C ARG A 125 15.38 -8.59 29.06
N ARG A 126 14.42 -9.47 28.74
CA ARG A 126 13.77 -10.39 29.69
C ARG A 126 14.46 -11.76 29.77
N GLY A 127 15.33 -12.09 28.82
CA GLY A 127 16.05 -13.36 28.76
C GLY A 127 17.39 -13.39 29.49
N ASN A 128 17.70 -12.38 30.32
CA ASN A 128 18.93 -12.23 31.10
C ASN A 128 18.58 -11.84 32.53
#